data_AF-A0A847GR51-F1
#
_entry.id   AF-A0A847GR51-F1
#
_cell.length_a   1.000
_cell.length_b   1.000
_cell.length_c   1.000
_cell.angle_alpha   90.00
_cell.angle_beta   90.00
_cell.angle_gamma   90.00
#
_symmetry.space_group_name_H-M   'P 1'
#
loop_
_entity.id
_entity.type
_entity.pdbx_description
1 polymer ?
#
loop_
_entity_poly.entity_id
_entity_poly.type
_entity_poly.pdbx_seq_one_letter_code
_entity_poly.pdbx_strand_id
1 'polypeptide(L)'
;MMTFGRKTSTQSFVFLTALGLLALAGGASGPAAERTPILHPQAAPLPFPHQGPFVTTGDGGVLCVDAQQALHSNDEGQTWTATPVFRDEQKYRISSERALLRTRDGVVIAAWMNMKEVKSPPGWNWGGKDADWQDFVLPTYVCRSLDDGQTWEEPVFLNKPWCGCIHSLIETQAGRLVLVGQEIIPAWRHATVVFVSDDQGRTWQRSNVLDIGQGRHDHAGSIEGTVVERRDGSLYQLLRTETGWLYESVSRNGGLLWEDFRQSQLKSVTCCAQLTRLADGRIALLWNHPPRHRPDSGSSREELSIAFSSDECATWSPPVVVAASYGGRGRVSYPYLYERQPGQLWITTMQGGLRMKINVSDLGRGEIPVYQPPVLPPPQPGGIVMFGDSTTAERPGAVDKVYTDRVREALPGAGSAPSVHNAGVGSNTTKNARERLVRDVLAHKPRVVVVQFGLNDAAVDVWKEPPATASRVPLAEYEQNLRWIIATLREQDVKPVLMTTNPMRWTSRLRDLYGKPPYRPDEPDGFDAPVLASYNAAVRRLAAELAVPLVDVHAAFTAKNPDKLLLDGMHPNDAGHQLIAELLVPILREQLR
;
A
#
# COMPACT_ATOMS: atom_id res chain seq x y z
N MET A 1 -71.65 28.88 30.79
CA MET A 1 -72.12 28.43 29.47
C MET A 1 -70.97 27.66 28.83
N MET A 2 -71.15 26.35 28.63
CA MET A 2 -70.43 25.42 27.74
C MET A 2 -68.88 25.37 27.73
N THR A 3 -68.38 24.27 28.30
CA THR A 3 -67.28 23.35 27.86
C THR A 3 -66.22 23.81 26.85
N PHE A 4 -64.94 23.59 27.18
CA PHE A 4 -63.94 22.72 26.51
C PHE A 4 -62.63 22.86 27.33
N GLY A 5 -62.07 21.84 27.96
CA GLY A 5 -61.27 20.77 27.34
C GLY A 5 -59.81 20.88 27.82
N ARG A 6 -59.45 20.15 28.89
CA ARG A 6 -58.06 20.00 29.37
C ARG A 6 -57.20 19.35 28.27
N LYS A 7 -55.99 19.90 28.05
CA LYS A 7 -54.76 19.12 27.82
C LYS A 7 -53.55 20.02 28.09
N THR A 8 -52.90 19.77 29.21
CA THR A 8 -51.53 20.19 29.51
C THR A 8 -50.57 19.31 28.71
N SER A 9 -49.80 19.89 27.79
CA SER A 9 -48.64 19.23 27.20
C SER A 9 -47.38 19.84 27.81
N THR A 10 -46.83 19.14 28.80
CA THR A 10 -45.45 19.29 29.24
C THR A 10 -44.56 18.88 28.06
N GLN A 11 -43.80 19.80 27.49
CA GLN A 11 -42.75 19.45 26.53
C GLN A 11 -41.64 18.74 27.30
N SER A 12 -41.52 17.42 27.06
CA SER A 12 -40.38 16.63 27.47
C SER A 12 -39.13 17.12 26.73
N PHE A 13 -38.15 17.60 27.48
CA PHE A 13 -36.76 17.69 27.02
C PHE A 13 -36.28 16.27 26.70
N VAL A 14 -36.11 15.99 25.40
CA VAL A 14 -35.37 14.81 24.94
C VAL A 14 -33.94 15.24 24.68
N PHE A 15 -33.07 15.02 25.68
CA PHE A 15 -31.64 14.94 25.46
C PHE A 15 -31.36 13.62 24.73
N LEU A 16 -31.19 13.67 23.41
CA LEU A 16 -30.62 12.56 22.64
C LEU A 16 -29.12 12.77 22.57
N THR A 17 -28.41 12.21 23.56
CA THR A 17 -26.96 12.02 23.52
C THR A 17 -26.62 11.00 22.45
N ALA A 18 -26.34 11.47 21.23
CA ALA A 18 -25.74 10.64 20.20
C ALA A 18 -24.25 10.45 20.52
N LEU A 19 -23.91 9.37 21.23
CA LEU A 19 -22.56 8.82 21.28
C LEU A 19 -22.19 8.32 19.86
N GLY A 20 -21.53 9.17 19.09
CA GLY A 20 -20.78 8.75 17.91
C GLY A 20 -19.40 8.26 18.32
N LEU A 21 -19.27 6.97 18.64
CA LEU A 21 -17.97 6.31 18.72
C LEU A 21 -17.34 6.29 17.32
N LEU A 22 -16.41 7.21 17.05
CA LEU A 22 -15.49 7.08 15.92
C LEU A 22 -14.50 5.98 16.24
N ALA A 23 -14.72 4.79 15.67
CA ALA A 23 -13.75 3.72 15.61
C ALA A 23 -12.57 4.17 14.74
N LEU A 24 -11.49 4.64 15.36
CA LEU A 24 -10.17 4.69 14.74
C LEU A 24 -9.49 3.34 15.00
N ALA A 25 -10.00 2.32 14.32
CA ALA A 25 -9.25 1.10 14.07
C ALA A 25 -8.19 1.41 13.01
N GLY A 26 -7.04 0.73 13.07
CA GLY A 26 -5.98 0.81 12.06
C GLY A 26 -6.54 0.62 10.65
N GLY A 27 -5.73 0.94 9.65
CA GLY A 27 -6.06 0.79 8.23
C GLY A 27 -6.34 -0.66 7.82
N ALA A 28 -7.41 -1.25 8.33
CA ALA A 28 -8.23 -2.19 7.62
C ALA A 28 -9.08 -1.34 6.69
N SER A 29 -8.67 -1.25 5.42
CA SER A 29 -9.64 -1.09 4.36
C SER A 29 -10.76 -2.10 4.64
N GLY A 30 -11.99 -1.63 4.88
CA GLY A 30 -13.15 -2.50 4.73
C GLY A 30 -13.03 -3.18 3.36
N PRO A 31 -13.45 -4.45 3.21
CA PRO A 31 -13.21 -5.19 2.00
C PRO A 31 -13.95 -4.47 0.85
N ALA A 32 -13.23 -3.66 0.08
CA ALA A 32 -13.55 -3.55 -1.34
C ALA A 32 -13.59 -4.99 -1.81
N ALA A 33 -14.76 -5.47 -2.25
CA ALA A 33 -15.02 -6.88 -2.57
C ALA A 33 -13.74 -7.50 -3.15
N GLU A 34 -13.04 -8.29 -2.33
CA GLU A 34 -11.67 -8.70 -2.66
C GLU A 34 -11.79 -9.49 -3.95
N ARG A 35 -11.18 -8.97 -5.02
CA ARG A 35 -11.21 -9.63 -6.32
C ARG A 35 -10.59 -11.01 -6.13
N THR A 36 -11.34 -12.05 -6.49
CA THR A 36 -10.84 -13.42 -6.45
C THR A 36 -9.54 -13.49 -7.24
N PRO A 37 -8.43 -13.91 -6.62
CA PRO A 37 -7.16 -14.03 -7.32
C PRO A 37 -7.24 -15.02 -8.49
N ILE A 38 -6.54 -14.71 -9.57
CA ILE A 38 -6.23 -15.64 -10.64
C ILE A 38 -5.18 -16.60 -10.09
N LEU A 39 -5.48 -17.90 -10.10
CA LEU A 39 -4.56 -18.93 -9.66
C LEU A 39 -3.72 -19.44 -10.84
N HIS A 40 -2.55 -20.00 -10.53
CA HIS A 40 -1.81 -20.83 -11.48
C HIS A 40 -2.73 -21.92 -12.07
N PRO A 41 -2.64 -22.26 -13.37
CA PRO A 41 -3.59 -23.18 -14.01
C PRO A 41 -3.62 -24.60 -13.41
N GLN A 42 -2.57 -25.01 -12.69
CA GLN A 42 -2.50 -26.29 -11.97
C GLN A 42 -2.83 -26.19 -10.48
N ALA A 43 -3.17 -25.00 -9.99
CA ALA A 43 -3.57 -24.81 -8.60
C ALA A 43 -5.07 -25.04 -8.42
N ALA A 44 -5.45 -25.36 -7.19
CA ALA A 44 -6.84 -25.42 -6.76
C ALA A 44 -7.06 -24.50 -5.55
N PRO A 45 -8.28 -23.94 -5.37
CA PRO A 45 -8.60 -23.24 -4.14
C PRO A 45 -8.59 -24.20 -2.94
N LEU A 46 -8.24 -23.68 -1.76
CA LEU A 46 -8.49 -24.38 -0.50
C LEU A 46 -10.00 -24.32 -0.17
N PRO A 47 -10.57 -25.33 0.52
CA PRO A 47 -12.00 -25.38 0.78
C PRO A 47 -12.47 -24.46 1.92
N PHE A 48 -11.60 -23.60 2.44
CA PHE A 48 -11.86 -22.77 3.61
C PHE A 48 -11.27 -21.35 3.45
N PRO A 49 -11.78 -20.37 4.20
CA PRO A 49 -11.32 -18.97 4.13
C PRO A 49 -10.18 -18.64 5.10
N HIS A 50 -9.82 -19.55 6.01
CA HIS A 50 -8.80 -19.33 7.03
C HIS A 50 -7.44 -18.94 6.43
N GLN A 51 -6.84 -17.91 7.01
CA GLN A 51 -5.50 -17.48 6.67
C GLN A 51 -4.50 -18.31 7.47
N GLY A 52 -3.40 -18.70 6.82
CA GLY A 52 -2.24 -19.22 7.52
C GLY A 52 -1.60 -18.20 8.48
N PRO A 53 -0.51 -18.59 9.15
CA PRO A 53 0.25 -19.84 8.96
C PRO A 53 -0.50 -21.08 9.47
N PHE A 54 -0.09 -22.26 8.96
CA PHE A 54 -0.63 -23.56 9.34
C PHE A 54 0.50 -24.46 9.86
N VAL A 55 0.15 -25.41 10.72
CA VAL A 55 1.05 -26.48 11.17
C VAL A 55 0.32 -27.84 11.11
N THR A 56 1.08 -28.92 10.89
CA THR A 56 0.54 -30.29 11.01
C THR A 56 0.52 -30.68 12.48
N THR A 57 -0.62 -31.14 13.00
CA THR A 57 -0.77 -31.61 14.38
C THR A 57 -0.37 -33.08 14.55
N GLY A 58 -0.17 -33.54 15.78
CA GLY A 58 0.28 -34.90 16.08
C GLY A 58 -0.68 -36.01 15.66
N ASP A 59 -1.97 -35.68 15.52
CA ASP A 59 -3.01 -36.55 14.97
C ASP A 59 -3.05 -36.55 13.43
N GLY A 60 -2.13 -35.84 12.77
CA GLY A 60 -2.06 -35.69 11.31
C GLY A 60 -2.98 -34.61 10.74
N GLY A 61 -3.73 -33.90 11.58
CA GLY A 61 -4.57 -32.77 11.20
C GLY A 61 -3.81 -31.49 10.85
N VAL A 62 -4.55 -30.39 10.74
CA VAL A 62 -4.04 -29.05 10.45
C VAL A 62 -4.55 -28.07 11.50
N LEU A 63 -3.64 -27.24 12.01
CA LEU A 63 -3.94 -26.18 12.97
C LEU A 63 -3.54 -24.83 12.41
N CYS A 64 -4.40 -23.82 12.59
CA CYS A 64 -4.04 -22.41 12.52
C CYS A 64 -4.63 -21.65 13.71
N VAL A 65 -4.33 -20.36 13.81
CA VAL A 65 -4.95 -19.46 14.79
C VAL A 65 -5.57 -18.27 14.09
N ASP A 66 -6.67 -17.75 14.63
CA ASP A 66 -7.25 -16.46 14.24
C ASP A 66 -6.98 -15.38 15.31
N ALA A 67 -7.83 -14.35 15.40
CA ALA A 67 -7.67 -13.27 16.36
C ALA A 67 -7.77 -13.71 17.84
N GLN A 68 -8.44 -14.82 18.13
CA GLN A 68 -8.72 -15.29 19.50
C GLN A 68 -8.75 -16.83 19.64
N GLN A 69 -8.90 -17.57 18.55
CA GLN A 69 -9.13 -19.02 18.57
C GLN A 69 -8.02 -19.78 17.84
N ALA A 70 -7.72 -20.96 18.35
CA ALA A 70 -7.04 -22.02 17.64
C ALA A 70 -8.10 -22.82 16.85
N LEU A 71 -7.83 -23.06 15.58
CA LEU A 71 -8.73 -23.73 14.64
C LEU A 71 -8.05 -25.01 14.17
N HIS A 72 -8.64 -26.14 14.50
CA HIS A 72 -8.12 -27.47 14.17
C HIS A 72 -9.04 -28.22 13.23
N SER A 73 -8.46 -28.87 12.22
CA SER A 73 -9.16 -29.70 11.25
C SER A 73 -8.46 -31.05 11.10
N ASN A 74 -9.23 -32.12 11.02
CA ASN A 74 -8.77 -33.49 10.77
C ASN A 74 -9.20 -34.04 9.40
N ASP A 75 -9.75 -33.18 8.54
CA ASP A 75 -10.35 -33.54 7.25
C ASP A 75 -9.88 -32.62 6.10
N GLU A 76 -8.63 -32.18 6.16
CA GLU A 76 -8.00 -31.27 5.18
C GLU A 76 -8.74 -29.92 5.03
N GLY A 77 -9.30 -29.44 6.14
CA GLY A 77 -9.93 -28.12 6.26
C GLY A 77 -11.37 -28.06 5.79
N GLN A 78 -12.04 -29.20 5.60
CA GLN A 78 -13.46 -29.23 5.27
C GLN A 78 -14.33 -28.82 6.47
N THR A 79 -13.94 -29.25 7.67
CA THR A 79 -14.53 -28.84 8.95
C THR A 79 -13.46 -28.43 9.95
N TRP A 80 -13.85 -27.56 10.89
CA TRP A 80 -12.95 -26.96 11.87
C TRP A 80 -13.58 -26.97 13.26
N THR A 81 -12.80 -27.34 14.26
CA THR A 81 -13.11 -27.15 15.69
C THR A 81 -12.34 -25.95 16.20
N ALA A 82 -12.97 -25.12 17.03
CA ALA A 82 -12.37 -23.92 17.58
C ALA A 82 -12.18 -24.02 19.10
N THR A 83 -11.00 -23.65 19.58
CA THR A 83 -10.64 -23.58 21.01
C THR A 83 -10.09 -22.19 21.34
N PRO A 84 -10.45 -21.57 22.47
CA PRO A 84 -9.90 -20.27 22.85
C PRO A 84 -8.39 -20.33 23.09
N VAL A 85 -7.64 -19.34 22.56
CA VAL A 85 -6.20 -19.19 22.83
C VAL A 85 -5.97 -18.50 24.18
N PHE A 86 -6.85 -17.58 24.57
CA PHE A 86 -6.65 -16.75 25.76
C PHE A 86 -7.68 -17.05 26.84
N ARG A 87 -7.23 -17.07 28.09
CA ARG A 87 -8.13 -17.06 29.26
C ARG A 87 -8.79 -15.69 29.45
N ASP A 88 -8.08 -14.61 29.10
CA ASP A 88 -8.56 -13.23 29.16
C ASP A 88 -8.54 -12.59 27.75
N GLU A 89 -9.67 -12.68 27.06
CA GLU A 89 -9.92 -12.09 25.74
C GLU A 89 -9.98 -10.54 25.76
N GLN A 90 -10.09 -9.92 26.94
CA GLN A 90 -10.04 -8.47 27.04
C GLN A 90 -8.60 -7.97 26.92
N LYS A 91 -7.63 -8.74 27.42
CA LYS A 91 -6.21 -8.40 27.45
C LYS A 91 -5.49 -8.67 26.12
N TYR A 92 -5.86 -9.73 25.41
CA TYR A 92 -5.12 -10.13 24.20
C TYR A 92 -6.01 -10.27 22.96
N ARG A 93 -5.43 -9.91 21.80
CA ARG A 93 -6.00 -10.19 20.48
C ARG A 93 -4.87 -10.34 19.46
N ILE A 94 -4.84 -11.48 18.78
CA ILE A 94 -3.83 -11.81 17.77
C ILE A 94 -4.04 -10.94 16.52
N SER A 95 -2.93 -10.40 15.99
CA SER A 95 -2.86 -9.70 14.72
C SER A 95 -3.09 -10.63 13.51
N SER A 96 -3.38 -10.06 12.35
CA SER A 96 -3.49 -10.83 11.11
C SER A 96 -2.14 -11.43 10.70
N GLU A 97 -1.08 -10.64 10.81
CA GLU A 97 0.31 -11.11 10.74
C GLU A 97 0.67 -11.86 12.03
N ARG A 98 1.15 -13.09 11.89
CA ARG A 98 1.55 -13.96 13.00
C ARG A 98 2.43 -15.09 12.50
N ALA A 99 3.24 -15.64 13.38
CA ALA A 99 3.96 -16.87 13.12
C ALA A 99 3.38 -18.02 13.95
N LEU A 100 3.41 -19.24 13.40
CA LEU A 100 2.97 -20.46 14.06
C LEU A 100 3.95 -21.57 13.69
N LEU A 101 4.37 -22.33 14.68
CA LEU A 101 5.28 -23.47 14.51
C LEU A 101 4.86 -24.56 15.47
N ARG A 102 4.88 -25.82 15.02
CA ARG A 102 4.86 -26.98 15.90
C ARG A 102 6.27 -27.55 15.94
N THR A 103 6.88 -27.60 17.12
CA THR A 103 8.22 -28.16 17.30
C THR A 103 8.21 -29.66 17.06
N ARG A 104 9.40 -30.24 16.85
CA ARG A 104 9.60 -31.68 16.75
C ARG A 104 9.13 -32.43 18.02
N ASP A 105 9.18 -31.77 19.17
CA ASP A 105 8.69 -32.29 20.45
C ASP A 105 7.17 -32.10 20.64
N GLY A 106 6.47 -31.54 19.66
CA GLY A 106 5.01 -31.39 19.65
C GLY A 106 4.48 -30.15 20.36
N VAL A 107 5.34 -29.20 20.75
CA VAL A 107 4.89 -27.92 21.31
C VAL A 107 4.51 -26.98 20.18
N VAL A 108 3.29 -26.45 20.22
CA VAL A 108 2.86 -25.39 19.30
C VAL A 108 3.24 -24.03 19.88
N ILE A 109 3.91 -23.21 19.09
CA ILE A 109 4.33 -21.86 19.41
C ILE A 109 3.61 -20.90 18.48
N ALA A 110 2.83 -19.98 19.04
CA ALA A 110 2.27 -18.86 18.30
C ALA A 110 3.03 -17.58 18.68
N ALA A 111 3.27 -16.70 17.71
CA ALA A 111 3.87 -15.38 17.90
C ALA A 111 3.07 -14.32 17.14
N TRP A 112 2.73 -13.21 17.80
CA TRP A 112 1.85 -12.19 17.23
C TRP A 112 2.06 -10.82 17.88
N MET A 113 1.40 -9.82 17.32
CA MET A 113 1.33 -8.47 17.86
C MET A 113 0.00 -8.30 18.59
N ASN A 114 0.02 -7.77 19.81
CA ASN A 114 -1.21 -7.64 20.59
C ASN A 114 -2.03 -6.42 20.16
N MET A 115 -3.12 -6.67 19.44
CA MET A 115 -4.02 -5.62 18.93
C MET A 115 -4.82 -4.91 20.02
N LYS A 116 -4.83 -5.41 21.26
CA LYS A 116 -5.45 -4.72 22.41
C LYS A 116 -4.57 -3.60 22.98
N GLU A 117 -3.27 -3.65 22.73
CA GLU A 117 -2.28 -2.71 23.27
C GLU A 117 -1.72 -1.75 22.20
N VAL A 118 -2.32 -1.73 21.01
CA VAL A 118 -1.91 -0.81 19.95
C VAL A 118 -2.12 0.63 20.39
N LYS A 119 -1.06 1.45 20.27
CA LYS A 119 -1.08 2.88 20.59
C LYS A 119 -0.34 3.66 19.50
N SER A 120 -0.94 4.76 19.08
CA SER A 120 -0.30 5.78 18.25
C SER A 120 -0.91 7.16 18.55
N PRO A 121 -0.16 8.25 18.36
CA PRO A 121 -0.71 9.61 18.40
C PRO A 121 -1.87 9.81 17.42
N PRO A 122 -2.87 10.65 17.75
CA PRO A 122 -3.98 10.96 16.85
C PRO A 122 -3.50 11.51 15.50
N GLY A 123 -4.14 11.08 14.41
CA GLY A 123 -3.94 11.65 13.08
C GLY A 123 -2.82 11.02 12.24
N TRP A 124 -2.26 9.86 12.62
CA TRP A 124 -1.14 9.20 11.90
C TRP A 124 -0.05 10.21 11.48
N ASN A 125 0.35 11.08 12.41
CA ASN A 125 1.29 12.18 12.16
C ASN A 125 2.73 11.68 12.29
N TRP A 126 3.07 10.73 11.45
CA TRP A 126 4.29 9.96 11.60
C TRP A 126 5.47 10.73 10.97
N GLY A 127 6.54 10.93 11.74
CA GLY A 127 7.56 11.94 11.41
C GLY A 127 7.19 13.37 11.82
N GLY A 128 6.05 13.59 12.49
CA GLY A 128 5.62 14.90 12.95
C GLY A 128 6.57 15.50 13.99
N LYS A 129 6.73 16.82 13.97
CA LYS A 129 7.63 17.55 14.89
C LYS A 129 7.32 17.35 16.38
N ASP A 130 6.05 17.10 16.69
CA ASP A 130 5.53 16.92 18.06
C ASP A 130 5.28 15.43 18.39
N ALA A 131 5.66 14.53 17.49
CA ALA A 131 5.50 13.09 17.67
C ALA A 131 6.83 12.47 18.12
N ASP A 132 6.78 11.55 19.08
CA ASP A 132 7.90 10.67 19.41
C ASP A 132 7.67 9.29 18.78
N TRP A 133 8.71 8.70 18.19
CA TRP A 133 8.63 7.34 17.64
C TRP A 133 8.33 6.31 18.74
N GLN A 134 8.68 6.62 20.00
CA GLN A 134 8.39 5.79 21.16
C GLN A 134 6.89 5.75 21.53
N ASP A 135 6.09 6.70 21.05
CA ASP A 135 4.64 6.70 21.26
C ASP A 135 3.90 5.67 20.39
N PHE A 136 4.58 5.12 19.39
CA PHE A 136 4.08 4.04 18.53
C PHE A 136 4.38 2.70 19.19
N VAL A 137 3.34 2.08 19.72
CA VAL A 137 3.41 0.83 20.47
C VAL A 137 2.50 -0.19 19.80
N LEU A 138 3.08 -1.33 19.45
CA LEU A 138 2.36 -2.51 18.97
C LEU A 138 3.17 -3.73 19.43
N PRO A 139 2.92 -4.20 20.66
CA PRO A 139 3.84 -5.09 21.36
C PRO A 139 3.73 -6.53 20.86
N THR A 140 4.85 -7.24 20.93
CA THR A 140 4.99 -8.62 20.49
C THR A 140 4.88 -9.58 21.66
N TYR A 141 4.09 -10.64 21.47
CA TYR A 141 3.89 -11.73 22.42
C TYR A 141 4.07 -13.09 21.75
N VAL A 142 4.34 -14.09 22.58
CA VAL A 142 4.31 -15.51 22.21
C VAL A 142 3.52 -16.31 23.23
N CYS A 143 2.87 -17.38 22.82
CA CYS A 143 2.32 -18.38 23.74
C CYS A 143 2.55 -19.78 23.18
N ARG A 144 2.35 -20.75 24.07
CA ARG A 144 2.68 -22.16 23.85
C ARG A 144 1.42 -22.99 24.09
N SER A 145 1.24 -24.02 23.28
CA SER A 145 0.31 -25.12 23.54
C SER A 145 1.09 -26.43 23.56
N LEU A 146 0.79 -27.27 24.54
CA LEU A 146 1.44 -28.57 24.73
C LEU A 146 0.56 -29.73 24.22
N ASP A 147 -0.61 -29.42 23.66
CA ASP A 147 -1.68 -30.35 23.32
C ASP A 147 -2.33 -30.01 21.96
N ASP A 148 -1.50 -29.53 21.03
CA ASP A 148 -1.90 -29.22 19.63
C ASP A 148 -3.05 -28.20 19.51
N GLY A 149 -3.02 -27.18 20.36
CA GLY A 149 -3.92 -26.03 20.32
C GLY A 149 -5.18 -26.16 21.16
N GLN A 150 -5.35 -27.25 21.92
CA GLN A 150 -6.52 -27.44 22.78
C GLN A 150 -6.48 -26.50 24.00
N THR A 151 -5.31 -26.36 24.63
CA THR A 151 -5.07 -25.41 25.71
C THR A 151 -3.78 -24.64 25.48
N TRP A 152 -3.74 -23.42 26.03
CA TRP A 152 -2.64 -22.49 25.84
C TRP A 152 -2.15 -21.94 27.18
N GLU A 153 -0.84 -21.79 27.29
CA GLU A 153 -0.17 -21.13 28.42
C GLU A 153 -0.34 -19.60 28.34
N GLU A 154 -0.12 -18.90 29.46
CA GLU A 154 -0.17 -17.45 29.50
C GLU A 154 0.87 -16.84 28.53
N PRO A 155 0.50 -15.80 27.74
CA PRO A 155 1.43 -15.16 26.83
C PRO A 155 2.68 -14.58 27.50
N VAL A 156 3.84 -14.83 26.89
CA VAL A 156 5.14 -14.25 27.24
C VAL A 156 5.35 -13.00 26.40
N PHE A 157 5.63 -11.88 27.07
CA PHE A 157 5.97 -10.61 26.43
C PHE A 157 7.39 -10.65 25.86
N LEU A 158 7.57 -10.20 24.61
CA LEU A 158 8.88 -10.13 23.95
C LEU A 158 9.39 -8.72 23.73
N ASN A 159 8.55 -7.84 23.17
CA ASN A 159 9.00 -6.51 22.75
C ASN A 159 7.88 -5.47 22.81
N LYS A 160 8.24 -4.22 23.14
CA LYS A 160 7.27 -3.10 23.28
C LYS A 160 7.10 -2.24 22.02
N PRO A 161 8.17 -1.78 21.35
CA PRO A 161 8.05 -0.84 20.25
C PRO A 161 7.16 -1.38 19.13
N TRP A 162 6.63 -0.49 18.30
CA TRP A 162 5.82 -0.86 17.14
C TRP A 162 6.48 -1.94 16.28
N CYS A 163 5.91 -3.13 16.29
CA CYS A 163 6.19 -4.19 15.35
C CYS A 163 5.17 -4.12 14.21
N GLY A 164 5.62 -4.02 12.96
CA GLY A 164 4.73 -3.96 11.80
C GLY A 164 4.32 -5.33 11.26
N CYS A 165 5.09 -6.38 11.56
CA CYS A 165 4.82 -7.72 11.08
C CYS A 165 5.64 -8.78 11.85
N ILE A 166 5.01 -9.93 12.06
CA ILE A 166 5.65 -11.17 12.52
C ILE A 166 5.21 -12.27 11.57
N HIS A 167 6.18 -12.91 10.91
CA HIS A 167 5.86 -13.76 9.76
C HIS A 167 6.72 -15.03 9.66
N SER A 168 7.84 -15.11 10.40
CA SER A 168 8.81 -16.20 10.26
C SER A 168 9.27 -16.73 11.61
N LEU A 169 9.00 -18.01 11.85
CA LEU A 169 9.43 -18.77 13.03
C LEU A 169 9.90 -20.16 12.57
N ILE A 170 11.11 -20.55 12.94
CA ILE A 170 11.67 -21.87 12.63
C ILE A 170 12.20 -22.55 13.90
N GLU A 171 12.26 -23.88 13.86
CA GLU A 171 13.10 -24.67 14.76
C GLU A 171 14.34 -25.13 13.97
N THR A 172 15.52 -24.86 14.51
CA THR A 172 16.79 -25.31 13.95
C THR A 172 16.99 -26.81 14.17
N GLN A 173 17.95 -27.42 13.49
CA GLN A 173 18.39 -28.80 13.71
C GLN A 173 18.83 -29.03 15.16
N ALA A 174 19.41 -28.01 15.80
CA ALA A 174 19.81 -28.06 17.21
C ALA A 174 18.64 -27.91 18.21
N GLY A 175 17.41 -27.66 17.74
CA GLY A 175 16.22 -27.48 18.60
C GLY A 175 16.00 -26.05 19.09
N ARG A 176 16.88 -25.11 18.74
CA ARG A 176 16.66 -23.69 19.00
C ARG A 176 15.54 -23.15 18.13
N LEU A 177 14.63 -22.39 18.73
CA LEU A 177 13.62 -21.60 18.04
C LEU A 177 14.18 -20.25 17.62
N VAL A 178 13.82 -19.79 16.42
CA VAL A 178 14.25 -18.50 15.88
C VAL A 178 13.02 -17.77 15.31
N LEU A 179 12.64 -16.68 15.96
CA LEU A 179 11.54 -15.81 15.59
C LEU A 179 12.07 -14.50 15.00
N VAL A 180 11.64 -14.17 13.79
CA VAL A 180 11.91 -12.85 13.21
C VAL A 180 10.86 -11.86 13.66
N GLY A 181 11.29 -10.79 14.30
CA GLY A 181 10.48 -9.65 14.69
C GLY A 181 10.97 -8.35 14.06
N GLN A 182 10.33 -7.27 14.47
CA GLN A 182 10.56 -5.93 13.95
C GLN A 182 10.28 -4.92 15.07
N GLU A 183 10.93 -3.77 15.01
CA GLU A 183 10.60 -2.62 15.83
C GLU A 183 10.74 -1.31 15.05
N ILE A 184 10.00 -0.29 15.46
CA ILE A 184 10.32 1.10 15.13
C ILE A 184 11.56 1.55 15.92
N ILE A 185 12.43 2.32 15.27
CA ILE A 185 13.69 2.85 15.81
C ILE A 185 13.77 4.38 15.56
N PRO A 186 14.79 5.08 16.10
CA PRO A 186 14.99 6.50 15.81
C PRO A 186 15.02 6.83 14.32
N ALA A 187 14.73 8.10 14.01
CA ALA A 187 14.54 8.60 12.65
C ALA A 187 13.37 7.94 11.89
N TRP A 188 12.41 7.35 12.61
CA TRP A 188 11.19 6.79 12.04
C TRP A 188 11.51 5.70 11.03
N ARG A 189 12.45 4.81 11.35
CA ARG A 189 12.70 3.63 10.53
C ARG A 189 12.15 2.41 11.24
N HIS A 190 11.93 1.35 10.47
CA HIS A 190 11.79 0.03 11.04
C HIS A 190 13.11 -0.72 10.95
N ALA A 191 13.38 -1.50 11.99
CA ALA A 191 14.52 -2.37 12.05
C ALA A 191 14.05 -3.79 12.35
N THR A 192 14.74 -4.76 11.75
CA THR A 192 14.49 -6.16 12.03
C THR A 192 15.27 -6.56 13.27
N VAL A 193 14.65 -7.37 14.12
CA VAL A 193 15.26 -7.96 15.32
C VAL A 193 14.89 -9.43 15.37
N VAL A 194 15.75 -10.27 15.94
CA VAL A 194 15.51 -11.71 16.04
C VAL A 194 15.45 -12.11 17.51
N PHE A 195 14.49 -12.95 17.84
CA PHE A 195 14.35 -13.57 19.15
C PHE A 195 14.64 -15.05 19.05
N VAL A 196 15.41 -15.58 19.99
CA VAL A 196 15.77 -17.01 20.01
C VAL A 196 15.43 -17.64 21.34
N SER A 197 15.02 -18.91 21.31
CA SER A 197 14.71 -19.69 22.51
C SER A 197 15.33 -21.07 22.45
N ASP A 198 15.95 -21.48 23.55
CA ASP A 198 16.59 -22.80 23.73
C ASP A 198 15.78 -23.72 24.65
N ASP A 199 14.60 -23.28 25.11
CA ASP A 199 13.75 -23.97 26.08
C ASP A 199 12.30 -24.11 25.62
N GLN A 200 12.14 -24.31 24.30
CA GLN A 200 10.86 -24.47 23.61
C GLN A 200 9.91 -23.29 23.82
N GLY A 201 10.44 -22.07 23.81
CA GLY A 201 9.67 -20.83 23.81
C GLY A 201 9.28 -20.31 25.19
N ARG A 202 9.83 -20.87 26.28
CA ARG A 202 9.56 -20.39 27.64
C ARG A 202 10.29 -19.09 27.93
N THR A 203 11.56 -19.00 27.54
CA THR A 203 12.38 -17.79 27.63
C THR A 203 13.01 -17.46 26.29
N TRP A 204 13.26 -16.17 26.07
CA TRP A 204 13.73 -15.65 24.79
C TRP A 204 14.88 -14.67 24.98
N GLN A 205 15.87 -14.77 24.11
CA GLN A 205 16.99 -13.87 23.99
C GLN A 205 16.85 -13.04 22.72
N ARG A 206 17.27 -11.78 22.74
CA ARG A 206 17.15 -10.85 21.62
C ARG A 206 18.49 -10.63 20.94
N SER A 207 18.49 -10.53 19.60
CA SER A 207 19.67 -10.22 18.79
C SER A 207 20.05 -8.74 18.79
N ASN A 208 21.11 -8.40 18.05
CA ASN A 208 21.37 -7.04 17.58
C ASN A 208 20.23 -6.52 16.67
N VAL A 209 20.22 -5.20 16.45
CA VAL A 209 19.28 -4.51 15.57
C VAL A 209 19.83 -4.51 14.15
N LEU A 210 19.01 -4.89 13.18
CA LEU A 210 19.32 -4.81 11.76
C LEU A 210 18.58 -3.59 11.20
N ASP A 211 19.33 -2.57 10.77
CA ASP A 211 18.81 -1.37 10.10
C ASP A 211 19.68 -1.06 8.89
N ILE A 212 19.06 -0.76 7.75
CA ILE A 212 19.77 -0.42 6.51
C ILE A 212 20.29 1.02 6.51
N GLY A 213 19.82 1.85 7.46
CA GLY A 213 20.23 3.24 7.62
C GLY A 213 19.68 4.20 6.56
N GLN A 214 18.78 3.75 5.69
CA GLN A 214 18.19 4.56 4.61
C GLN A 214 16.76 4.93 4.92
N GLY A 215 16.37 6.14 4.51
CA GLY A 215 15.04 6.72 4.68
C GLY A 215 14.76 7.24 6.09
N ARG A 216 13.70 8.05 6.19
CA ARG A 216 13.18 8.64 7.43
C ARG A 216 11.65 8.58 7.44
N HIS A 217 11.09 7.46 6.96
CA HIS A 217 9.64 7.29 6.89
C HIS A 217 9.14 5.81 6.96
N ASP A 218 7.81 5.51 6.76
CA ASP A 218 6.94 4.35 7.19
C ASP A 218 7.46 2.94 7.16
N HIS A 219 8.39 2.90 6.26
CA HIS A 219 8.56 1.97 5.20
C HIS A 219 10.07 1.99 4.84
N ALA A 220 10.85 2.77 5.60
CA ALA A 220 12.29 2.88 5.57
C ALA A 220 12.92 1.93 6.58
N GLY A 221 14.20 1.65 6.39
CA GLY A 221 14.93 0.64 7.16
C GLY A 221 14.72 -0.78 6.62
N SER A 222 14.84 -1.77 7.51
CA SER A 222 14.52 -3.17 7.22
C SER A 222 13.32 -3.59 8.05
N ILE A 223 12.27 -4.05 7.38
CA ILE A 223 10.95 -4.14 7.99
C ILE A 223 10.65 -5.59 8.35
N GLU A 224 10.12 -6.32 7.38
CA GLU A 224 9.64 -7.69 7.47
C GLU A 224 10.75 -8.65 7.02
N GLY A 225 11.12 -9.61 7.86
CA GLY A 225 12.15 -10.59 7.52
C GLY A 225 11.67 -12.03 7.53
N THR A 226 12.38 -12.89 6.82
CA THR A 226 12.17 -14.35 6.84
C THR A 226 13.49 -15.10 6.91
N VAL A 227 13.52 -16.20 7.66
CA VAL A 227 14.74 -16.93 8.01
C VAL A 227 14.65 -18.41 7.64
N VAL A 228 15.79 -18.98 7.25
CA VAL A 228 16.00 -20.41 7.09
C VAL A 228 17.35 -20.80 7.68
N GLU A 229 17.44 -21.99 8.26
CA GLU A 229 18.73 -22.59 8.64
C GLU A 229 19.34 -23.27 7.42
N ARG A 230 20.62 -23.00 7.15
CA ARG A 230 21.43 -23.66 6.12
C ARG A 230 22.01 -24.97 6.63
N ARG A 231 22.43 -25.85 5.70
CA ARG A 231 23.05 -27.15 6.04
C ARG A 231 24.32 -27.06 6.88
N ASP A 232 25.03 -25.93 6.85
CA ASP A 232 26.20 -25.68 7.68
C ASP A 232 25.86 -25.19 9.10
N GLY A 233 24.56 -25.09 9.44
CA GLY A 233 24.06 -24.59 10.72
C GLY A 233 24.00 -23.07 10.82
N SER A 234 24.46 -22.33 9.80
CA SER A 234 24.25 -20.87 9.76
C SER A 234 22.80 -20.53 9.45
N LEU A 235 22.32 -19.41 9.96
CA LEU A 235 21.00 -18.89 9.63
C LEU A 235 21.15 -17.85 8.53
N TYR A 236 20.29 -17.93 7.51
CA TYR A 236 20.20 -16.97 6.42
C TYR A 236 18.85 -16.27 6.46
N GLN A 237 18.86 -14.96 6.30
CA GLN A 237 17.65 -14.15 6.35
C GLN A 237 17.54 -13.25 5.12
N LEU A 238 16.30 -13.08 4.64
CA LEU A 238 15.92 -12.05 3.67
C LEU A 238 15.03 -11.01 4.34
N LEU A 239 15.26 -9.74 4.04
CA LEU A 239 14.57 -8.59 4.62
C LEU A 239 13.89 -7.76 3.53
N ARG A 240 12.63 -7.40 3.77
CA ARG A 240 11.92 -6.37 3.00
C ARG A 240 12.59 -5.02 3.20
N THR A 241 12.83 -4.34 2.09
CA THR A 241 13.20 -2.91 2.04
C THR A 241 12.36 -2.19 0.99
N GLU A 242 12.52 -0.87 0.90
CA GLU A 242 11.92 -0.04 -0.14
C GLU A 242 12.82 0.25 -1.34
N THR A 243 14.01 -0.35 -1.36
CA THR A 243 15.04 -0.09 -2.37
C THR A 243 14.75 -0.75 -3.72
N GLY A 244 13.68 -1.54 -3.83
CA GLY A 244 13.39 -2.40 -4.99
C GLY A 244 14.03 -3.78 -4.92
N TRP A 245 14.72 -4.09 -3.83
CA TRP A 245 15.43 -5.36 -3.60
C TRP A 245 15.18 -5.90 -2.20
N LEU A 246 15.22 -7.22 -2.04
CA LEU A 246 15.40 -7.82 -0.72
C LEU A 246 16.86 -7.62 -0.28
N TYR A 247 17.04 -7.39 1.01
CA TYR A 247 18.37 -7.42 1.63
C TYR A 247 18.59 -8.77 2.29
N GLU A 248 19.84 -9.16 2.47
CA GLU A 248 20.23 -10.41 3.11
C GLU A 248 21.16 -10.18 4.30
N SER A 249 21.14 -11.12 5.23
CA SER A 249 22.02 -11.18 6.40
C SER A 249 22.22 -12.63 6.85
N VAL A 250 23.32 -12.88 7.55
CA VAL A 250 23.70 -14.22 8.04
C VAL A 250 23.97 -14.16 9.55
N SER A 251 23.59 -15.22 10.26
CA SER A 251 24.00 -15.47 11.64
C SER A 251 24.73 -16.79 11.77
N ARG A 252 25.87 -16.79 12.46
CA ARG A 252 26.70 -17.98 12.73
C ARG A 252 26.67 -18.43 14.19
N ASN A 253 25.94 -17.72 15.05
CA ASN A 253 25.80 -18.01 16.47
C ASN A 253 24.35 -18.32 16.86
N GLY A 254 23.61 -18.94 15.94
CA GLY A 254 22.23 -19.37 16.14
C GLY A 254 21.25 -18.21 16.33
N GLY A 255 21.45 -17.07 15.66
CA GLY A 255 20.47 -15.98 15.57
C GLY A 255 20.65 -14.84 16.58
N LEU A 256 21.70 -14.85 17.40
CA LEU A 256 21.97 -13.80 18.40
C LEU A 256 22.75 -12.61 17.82
N LEU A 257 23.59 -12.84 16.81
CA LEU A 257 24.31 -11.83 16.06
C LEU A 257 24.09 -12.05 14.57
N TRP A 258 23.67 -10.99 13.90
CA TRP A 258 23.45 -10.93 12.46
C TRP A 258 24.43 -9.95 11.82
N GLU A 259 25.11 -10.43 10.78
CA GLU A 259 26.19 -9.73 10.09
C GLU A 259 25.99 -9.81 8.56
N ASP A 260 26.97 -9.33 7.79
CA ASP A 260 26.99 -9.38 6.32
C ASP A 260 25.77 -8.70 5.66
N PHE A 261 25.34 -7.59 6.25
CA PHE A 261 24.14 -6.89 5.82
C PHE A 261 24.31 -6.21 4.46
N ARG A 262 23.60 -6.70 3.42
CA ARG A 262 23.76 -6.19 2.05
C ARG A 262 22.53 -6.43 1.17
N GLN A 263 22.47 -5.72 0.04
CA GLN A 263 21.47 -5.95 -0.99
C GLN A 263 21.67 -7.35 -1.61
N SER A 264 20.58 -8.11 -1.78
CA SER A 264 20.59 -9.38 -2.51
C SER A 264 20.42 -9.18 -4.02
N GLN A 265 20.43 -10.27 -4.78
CA GLN A 265 20.09 -10.27 -6.22
C GLN A 265 18.57 -10.39 -6.48
N LEU A 266 17.75 -10.45 -5.42
CA LEU A 266 16.31 -10.67 -5.52
C LEU A 266 15.58 -9.32 -5.59
N LYS A 267 15.10 -8.98 -6.78
CA LYS A 267 14.17 -7.85 -6.95
C LYS A 267 12.90 -8.11 -6.17
N SER A 268 12.39 -7.08 -5.53
CA SER A 268 11.15 -7.14 -4.76
C SER A 268 10.45 -5.80 -4.76
N VAL A 269 9.13 -5.84 -4.73
CA VAL A 269 8.36 -4.68 -4.30
C VAL A 269 8.33 -4.63 -2.77
N THR A 270 7.86 -3.51 -2.21
CA THR A 270 7.78 -3.30 -0.75
C THR A 270 6.79 -4.26 -0.05
N CYS A 271 7.10 -5.55 0.09
CA CYS A 271 6.29 -6.55 0.81
C CYS A 271 7.17 -7.68 1.38
N CYS A 272 6.68 -8.38 2.41
CA CYS A 272 7.39 -9.49 3.02
C CYS A 272 7.54 -10.68 2.06
N ALA A 273 8.62 -11.42 2.27
CA ALA A 273 8.88 -12.69 1.63
C ALA A 273 8.75 -13.83 2.66
N GLN A 274 8.59 -15.05 2.17
CA GLN A 274 8.58 -16.27 2.98
C GLN A 274 9.61 -17.25 2.45
N LEU A 275 10.57 -17.64 3.30
CA LEU A 275 11.46 -18.78 3.10
C LEU A 275 10.88 -20.01 3.78
N THR A 276 11.05 -21.17 3.15
CA THR A 276 10.71 -22.47 3.75
C THR A 276 11.62 -23.54 3.16
N ARG A 277 12.26 -24.36 4.01
CA ARG A 277 12.93 -25.57 3.56
C ARG A 277 11.88 -26.66 3.35
N LEU A 278 11.85 -27.23 2.16
CA LEU A 278 10.94 -28.30 1.78
C LEU A 278 11.49 -29.67 2.19
N ALA A 279 10.61 -30.66 2.22
CA ALA A 279 10.92 -32.05 2.54
C ALA A 279 11.97 -32.67 1.60
N ASP A 280 12.08 -32.20 0.36
CA ASP A 280 13.11 -32.63 -0.60
C ASP A 280 14.47 -31.93 -0.42
N GLY A 281 14.58 -31.06 0.59
CA GLY A 281 15.79 -30.34 0.97
C GLY A 281 16.03 -29.03 0.22
N ARG A 282 15.26 -28.70 -0.81
CA ARG A 282 15.31 -27.37 -1.46
C ARG A 282 14.73 -26.30 -0.54
N ILE A 283 15.11 -25.05 -0.77
CA ILE A 283 14.55 -23.89 -0.09
C ILE A 283 13.64 -23.16 -1.08
N ALA A 284 12.36 -23.01 -0.74
CA ALA A 284 11.42 -22.21 -1.47
C ALA A 284 11.43 -20.77 -0.96
N LEU A 285 11.34 -19.81 -1.89
CA LEU A 285 11.11 -18.40 -1.62
C LEU A 285 9.79 -18.01 -2.29
N LEU A 286 8.87 -17.46 -1.51
CA LEU A 286 7.58 -16.94 -1.97
C LEU A 286 7.52 -15.43 -1.68
N TRP A 287 7.39 -14.59 -2.72
CA TRP A 287 7.45 -13.14 -2.57
C TRP A 287 6.80 -12.39 -3.74
N ASN A 288 6.54 -11.10 -3.54
CA ASN A 288 6.12 -10.21 -4.61
C ASN A 288 7.34 -9.69 -5.38
N HIS A 289 7.76 -10.42 -6.40
CA HIS A 289 8.64 -9.91 -7.45
C HIS A 289 7.92 -8.81 -8.26
N PRO A 290 8.62 -7.78 -8.81
CA PRO A 290 8.00 -6.83 -9.73
C PRO A 290 7.18 -7.55 -10.82
N PRO A 291 5.92 -7.15 -11.06
CA PRO A 291 5.05 -7.85 -12.00
C PRO A 291 5.65 -7.90 -13.40
N ARG A 292 5.45 -9.02 -14.12
CA ARG A 292 6.01 -9.21 -15.47
C ARG A 292 5.60 -8.13 -16.47
N HIS A 293 4.39 -7.59 -16.35
CA HIS A 293 3.88 -6.51 -17.21
C HIS A 293 4.35 -5.10 -16.79
N ARG A 294 4.99 -4.96 -15.62
CA ARG A 294 5.56 -3.71 -15.08
C ARG A 294 6.85 -4.00 -14.28
N PRO A 295 7.94 -4.43 -14.97
CA PRO A 295 9.16 -4.91 -14.31
C PRO A 295 9.91 -3.83 -13.51
N ASP A 296 9.63 -2.55 -13.77
CA ASP A 296 10.22 -1.40 -13.05
C ASP A 296 9.35 -0.93 -11.87
N SER A 297 8.23 -1.62 -11.57
CA SER A 297 7.38 -1.26 -10.45
C SER A 297 8.06 -1.61 -9.12
N GLY A 298 8.25 -0.61 -8.25
CA GLY A 298 8.73 -0.82 -6.88
C GLY A 298 7.64 -1.09 -5.82
N SER A 299 6.36 -1.06 -6.22
CA SER A 299 5.23 -1.09 -5.27
C SER A 299 4.06 -1.98 -5.69
N SER A 300 3.98 -2.44 -6.94
CA SER A 300 2.85 -3.27 -7.38
C SER A 300 2.94 -4.69 -6.81
N ARG A 301 1.88 -5.10 -6.12
CA ARG A 301 1.76 -6.42 -5.49
C ARG A 301 0.80 -7.35 -6.23
N GLU A 302 0.59 -7.09 -7.52
CA GLU A 302 -0.39 -7.79 -8.35
C GLU A 302 0.00 -9.24 -8.68
N GLU A 303 1.28 -9.58 -8.65
CA GLU A 303 1.78 -10.95 -8.91
C GLU A 303 2.52 -11.48 -7.67
N LEU A 304 2.22 -12.72 -7.29
CA LEU A 304 2.92 -13.46 -6.25
C LEU A 304 3.74 -14.56 -6.91
N SER A 305 5.04 -14.59 -6.64
CA SER A 305 6.01 -15.47 -7.30
C SER A 305 6.67 -16.45 -6.34
N ILE A 306 6.97 -17.65 -6.81
CA ILE A 306 7.76 -18.64 -6.09
C ILE A 306 9.04 -18.99 -6.87
N ALA A 307 10.16 -19.22 -6.17
CA ALA A 307 11.40 -19.75 -6.73
C ALA A 307 12.06 -20.71 -5.74
N PHE A 308 13.01 -21.50 -6.22
CA PHE A 308 13.68 -22.53 -5.42
C PHE A 308 15.19 -22.38 -5.48
N SER A 309 15.85 -22.64 -4.36
CA SER A 309 17.30 -22.82 -4.26
C SER A 309 17.62 -24.25 -3.85
N SER A 310 18.58 -24.86 -4.56
CA SER A 310 19.16 -26.18 -4.24
C SER A 310 20.56 -26.08 -3.62
N ASP A 311 21.08 -24.87 -3.48
CA ASP A 311 22.44 -24.54 -3.07
C ASP A 311 22.47 -23.53 -1.91
N GLU A 312 21.54 -23.72 -0.96
CA GLU A 312 21.52 -23.00 0.32
C GLU A 312 21.39 -21.46 0.17
N CYS A 313 20.49 -21.05 -0.72
CA CYS A 313 20.18 -19.66 -1.08
C CYS A 313 21.27 -18.93 -1.88
N ALA A 314 22.27 -19.64 -2.44
CA ALA A 314 23.28 -19.01 -3.28
C ALA A 314 22.74 -18.63 -4.67
N THR A 315 21.92 -19.49 -5.27
CA THR A 315 21.21 -19.22 -6.53
C THR A 315 19.74 -19.60 -6.44
N TRP A 316 18.94 -19.04 -7.36
CA TRP A 316 17.49 -19.21 -7.41
C TRP A 316 17.05 -19.62 -8.81
N SER A 317 16.09 -20.52 -8.89
CA SER A 317 15.40 -20.83 -10.15
C SER A 317 14.69 -19.60 -10.72
N PRO A 318 14.36 -19.57 -12.01
CA PRO A 318 13.44 -18.57 -12.55
C PRO A 318 12.14 -18.51 -11.73
N PRO A 319 11.63 -17.32 -11.38
CA PRO A 319 10.39 -17.21 -10.61
C PRO A 319 9.18 -17.67 -11.42
N VAL A 320 8.25 -18.37 -10.75
CA VAL A 320 6.96 -18.79 -11.31
C VAL A 320 5.85 -18.02 -10.59
N VAL A 321 4.93 -17.39 -11.33
CA VAL A 321 3.79 -16.68 -10.74
C VAL A 321 2.72 -17.69 -10.32
N VAL A 322 2.49 -17.81 -9.02
CA VAL A 322 1.52 -18.77 -8.45
C VAL A 322 0.11 -18.20 -8.33
N ALA A 323 0.00 -16.88 -8.20
CA ALA A 323 -1.26 -16.17 -8.15
C ALA A 323 -1.09 -14.72 -8.65
N ALA A 324 -2.17 -14.14 -9.18
CA ALA A 324 -2.21 -12.76 -9.58
C ALA A 324 -3.57 -12.10 -9.32
N SER A 325 -3.60 -10.77 -9.19
CA SER A 325 -4.81 -9.97 -9.11
C SER A 325 -4.55 -8.64 -9.81
N TYR A 326 -5.02 -8.52 -11.06
CA TYR A 326 -4.71 -7.37 -11.94
C TYR A 326 -5.77 -6.27 -11.91
N GLY A 327 -5.32 -5.04 -12.15
CA GLY A 327 -6.16 -3.85 -12.36
C GLY A 327 -6.61 -3.18 -11.05
N GLY A 328 -6.76 -1.85 -11.08
CA GLY A 328 -7.13 -1.05 -9.90
C GLY A 328 -6.10 -1.19 -8.76
N ARG A 329 -6.57 -1.50 -7.55
CA ARG A 329 -5.75 -1.82 -6.34
C ARG A 329 -5.47 -3.32 -6.15
N GLY A 330 -5.50 -4.10 -7.24
CA GLY A 330 -5.25 -5.55 -7.22
C GLY A 330 -3.96 -5.92 -6.47
N ARG A 331 -4.02 -6.95 -5.64
CA ARG A 331 -2.88 -7.42 -4.84
C ARG A 331 -3.06 -8.88 -4.41
N VAL A 332 -1.95 -9.58 -4.24
CA VAL A 332 -1.81 -10.89 -3.59
C VAL A 332 -0.52 -10.88 -2.77
N SER A 333 -0.61 -10.51 -1.50
CA SER A 333 0.58 -10.12 -0.72
C SER A 333 0.48 -10.42 0.77
N TYR A 334 1.63 -10.40 1.46
CA TYR A 334 1.82 -10.98 2.79
C TYR A 334 1.60 -12.50 2.79
N PRO A 335 2.48 -13.26 2.11
CA PRO A 335 2.23 -14.65 1.79
C PRO A 335 2.70 -15.60 2.89
N TYR A 336 1.91 -16.62 3.23
CA TYR A 336 2.34 -17.79 3.98
C TYR A 336 2.49 -18.99 3.06
N LEU A 337 3.55 -19.76 3.28
CA LEU A 337 3.85 -20.99 2.57
C LEU A 337 3.88 -22.16 3.56
N TYR A 338 3.07 -23.19 3.32
CA TYR A 338 2.99 -24.37 4.16
C TYR A 338 3.08 -25.62 3.28
N GLU A 339 4.08 -26.47 3.50
CA GLU A 339 4.16 -27.77 2.84
C GLU A 339 3.31 -28.79 3.62
N ARG A 340 2.07 -28.99 3.19
CA ARG A 340 1.10 -29.86 3.87
C ARG A 340 1.50 -31.34 3.80
N GLN A 341 2.03 -31.75 2.65
CA GLN A 341 2.62 -33.06 2.36
C GLN A 341 3.85 -32.82 1.49
N PRO A 342 4.84 -33.74 1.43
CA PRO A 342 6.01 -33.56 0.58
C PRO A 342 5.64 -33.16 -0.86
N GLY A 343 6.05 -31.96 -1.27
CA GLY A 343 5.77 -31.37 -2.57
C GLY A 343 4.38 -30.75 -2.75
N GLN A 344 3.44 -30.85 -1.80
CA GLN A 344 2.15 -30.16 -1.84
C GLN A 344 2.20 -28.88 -1.00
N LEU A 345 2.08 -27.74 -1.66
CA LEU A 345 2.13 -26.43 -1.05
C LEU A 345 0.72 -25.88 -0.85
N TRP A 346 0.43 -25.39 0.35
CA TRP A 346 -0.68 -24.50 0.63
C TRP A 346 -0.14 -23.08 0.71
N ILE A 347 -0.77 -22.16 -0.02
CA ILE A 347 -0.37 -20.77 -0.10
C ILE A 347 -1.56 -19.90 0.28
N THR A 348 -1.35 -19.02 1.25
CA THR A 348 -2.36 -18.03 1.65
C THR A 348 -1.77 -16.63 1.74
N THR A 349 -2.60 -15.60 1.62
CA THR A 349 -2.16 -14.21 1.80
C THR A 349 -3.02 -13.47 2.82
N MET A 350 -2.44 -12.53 3.55
CA MET A 350 -3.25 -11.61 4.36
C MET A 350 -4.02 -10.63 3.48
N GLN A 351 -3.39 -10.08 2.45
CA GLN A 351 -4.02 -9.13 1.55
C GLN A 351 -4.35 -9.78 0.21
N GLY A 352 -5.57 -9.55 -0.28
CA GLY A 352 -6.03 -10.08 -1.57
C GLY A 352 -6.66 -11.46 -1.51
N GLY A 353 -6.91 -12.00 -0.32
CA GLY A 353 -7.76 -13.18 -0.13
C GLY A 353 -7.28 -14.49 -0.78
N LEU A 354 -5.98 -14.65 -1.09
CA LEU A 354 -5.49 -15.88 -1.73
C LEU A 354 -5.59 -17.07 -0.78
N ARG A 355 -6.25 -18.14 -1.23
CA ARG A 355 -6.34 -19.44 -0.53
C ARG A 355 -6.20 -20.56 -1.56
N MET A 356 -5.00 -21.10 -1.73
CA MET A 356 -4.73 -22.07 -2.78
C MET A 356 -3.83 -23.22 -2.33
N LYS A 357 -3.87 -24.31 -3.10
CA LYS A 357 -2.90 -25.39 -3.04
C LYS A 357 -2.37 -25.73 -4.43
N ILE A 358 -1.12 -26.18 -4.50
CA ILE A 358 -0.44 -26.59 -5.74
C ILE A 358 0.68 -27.59 -5.41
N ASN A 359 0.97 -28.53 -6.31
CA ASN A 359 2.16 -29.38 -6.18
C ASN A 359 3.37 -28.73 -6.86
N VAL A 360 4.55 -28.87 -6.25
CA VAL A 360 5.81 -28.36 -6.81
C VAL A 360 6.12 -28.95 -8.19
N SER A 361 5.78 -30.21 -8.42
CA SER A 361 5.93 -30.89 -9.72
C SER A 361 5.05 -30.30 -10.82
N ASP A 362 3.98 -29.57 -10.46
CA ASP A 362 3.04 -28.99 -11.41
C ASP A 362 3.35 -27.53 -11.78
N LEU A 363 4.30 -26.88 -11.08
CA LEU A 363 4.68 -25.48 -11.33
C LEU A 363 5.25 -25.22 -12.73
N GLY A 364 5.82 -26.24 -13.37
CA GLY A 364 6.30 -26.13 -14.76
C GLY A 364 5.24 -26.38 -15.82
N ARG A 365 3.99 -26.68 -15.43
CA ARG A 365 2.92 -27.16 -16.34
C ARG A 365 1.90 -26.05 -16.62
N GLY A 366 2.35 -25.04 -17.34
CA GLY A 366 1.58 -23.85 -17.68
C GLY A 366 2.02 -22.63 -16.88
N GLU A 367 1.37 -21.49 -17.12
CA GLU A 367 1.61 -20.25 -16.40
C GLU A 367 0.37 -19.36 -16.44
N ILE A 368 0.29 -18.40 -15.52
CA ILE A 368 -0.67 -17.30 -15.66
C ILE A 368 -0.19 -16.43 -16.84
N PRO A 369 -1.03 -16.13 -17.85
CA PRO A 369 -0.66 -15.26 -18.95
C PRO A 369 -0.20 -13.88 -18.46
N VAL A 370 0.81 -13.30 -19.12
CA VAL A 370 1.24 -11.94 -18.81
C VAL A 370 0.07 -10.99 -19.02
N TYR A 371 -0.28 -10.23 -17.99
CA TYR A 371 -1.38 -9.28 -18.07
C TYR A 371 -1.11 -8.22 -19.12
N GLN A 372 -2.09 -8.03 -20.00
CA GLN A 372 -2.14 -6.91 -20.92
C GLN A 372 -3.22 -5.96 -20.41
N PRO A 373 -2.84 -4.76 -19.92
CA PRO A 373 -3.81 -3.74 -19.59
C PRO A 373 -4.73 -3.48 -20.79
N PRO A 374 -6.04 -3.26 -20.58
CA PRO A 374 -6.94 -2.93 -21.67
C PRO A 374 -6.41 -1.69 -22.39
N VAL A 375 -6.18 -1.81 -23.70
CA VAL A 375 -5.86 -0.67 -24.54
C VAL A 375 -7.11 0.19 -24.62
N LEU A 376 -7.09 1.37 -24.00
CA LEU A 376 -8.15 2.34 -24.22
C LEU A 376 -8.23 2.62 -25.74
N PRO A 377 -9.43 2.58 -26.35
CA PRO A 377 -9.54 2.88 -27.77
C PRO A 377 -8.96 4.27 -28.02
N PRO A 378 -8.31 4.49 -29.19
CA PRO A 378 -7.83 5.82 -29.52
C PRO A 378 -9.01 6.80 -29.41
N PRO A 379 -8.79 8.01 -28.87
CA PRO A 379 -9.83 9.03 -28.83
C PRO A 379 -10.45 9.20 -30.20
N GLN A 380 -11.79 9.22 -30.22
CA GLN A 380 -12.55 9.45 -31.42
C GLN A 380 -12.54 10.96 -31.71
N PRO A 381 -12.51 11.38 -33.00
CA PRO A 381 -12.70 12.78 -33.35
C PRO A 381 -13.97 13.36 -32.70
N GLY A 382 -13.89 14.61 -32.25
CA GLY A 382 -15.00 15.28 -31.55
C GLY A 382 -15.11 14.96 -30.05
N GLY A 383 -14.13 14.24 -29.49
CA GLY A 383 -14.05 13.94 -28.05
C GLY A 383 -13.54 15.08 -27.16
N ILE A 384 -13.29 14.74 -25.90
CA ILE A 384 -12.67 15.60 -24.88
C ILE A 384 -11.27 15.08 -24.59
N VAL A 385 -10.28 15.98 -24.49
CA VAL A 385 -8.93 15.64 -23.99
C VAL A 385 -8.66 16.37 -22.68
N MET A 386 -8.24 15.62 -21.66
CA MET A 386 -7.73 16.14 -20.39
C MET A 386 -6.22 16.31 -20.51
N PHE A 387 -5.76 17.54 -20.74
CA PHE A 387 -4.37 17.87 -21.01
C PHE A 387 -3.71 18.49 -19.78
N GLY A 388 -2.80 17.73 -19.14
CA GLY A 388 -2.18 18.22 -17.91
C GLY A 388 -0.98 17.43 -17.44
N ASP A 389 -0.66 17.58 -16.17
CA ASP A 389 0.55 17.04 -15.55
C ASP A 389 0.29 15.78 -14.70
N SER A 390 1.06 15.61 -13.64
CA SER A 390 0.97 14.50 -12.69
C SER A 390 -0.34 14.44 -11.88
N THR A 391 -1.14 15.49 -11.90
CA THR A 391 -2.48 15.56 -11.30
C THR A 391 -3.59 15.08 -12.24
N THR A 392 -3.31 15.07 -13.55
CA THR A 392 -4.16 14.51 -14.60
C THR A 392 -3.81 13.04 -14.87
N ALA A 393 -2.53 12.69 -14.80
CA ALA A 393 -2.00 11.37 -15.10
C ALA A 393 -2.55 10.28 -14.17
N GLU A 394 -2.66 9.04 -14.69
CA GLU A 394 -3.02 7.87 -13.89
C GLU A 394 -2.00 7.58 -12.78
N ARG A 395 -2.48 7.04 -11.66
CA ARG A 395 -1.64 6.63 -10.51
C ARG A 395 -1.96 5.21 -10.07
N PRO A 396 -1.55 4.19 -10.87
CA PRO A 396 -1.88 2.79 -10.60
C PRO A 396 -1.49 2.37 -9.19
N GLY A 397 -2.42 1.72 -8.49
CA GLY A 397 -2.22 1.23 -7.11
C GLY A 397 -2.43 2.27 -6.01
N ALA A 398 -2.42 3.57 -6.32
CA ALA A 398 -2.61 4.65 -5.34
C ALA A 398 -3.98 5.35 -5.47
N VAL A 399 -4.49 5.48 -6.70
CA VAL A 399 -5.78 6.07 -7.04
C VAL A 399 -6.53 5.06 -7.91
N ASP A 400 -7.79 4.75 -7.57
CA ASP A 400 -8.58 3.73 -8.29
C ASP A 400 -9.04 4.23 -9.66
N LYS A 401 -9.56 5.45 -9.72
CA LYS A 401 -9.94 6.14 -10.95
C LYS A 401 -9.34 7.53 -10.91
N VAL A 402 -8.96 8.13 -12.02
CA VAL A 402 -8.67 9.58 -12.05
C VAL A 402 -9.91 10.37 -12.43
N TYR A 403 -9.85 11.71 -12.39
CA TYR A 403 -11.01 12.52 -12.75
C TYR A 403 -11.41 12.30 -14.22
N THR A 404 -10.45 11.95 -15.09
CA THR A 404 -10.71 11.60 -16.50
C THR A 404 -11.68 10.42 -16.62
N ASP A 405 -11.48 9.35 -15.84
CA ASP A 405 -12.36 8.17 -15.87
C ASP A 405 -13.73 8.49 -15.30
N ARG A 406 -13.77 9.27 -14.21
CA ARG A 406 -15.04 9.71 -13.59
C ARG A 406 -15.85 10.60 -14.53
N VAL A 407 -15.20 11.52 -15.25
CA VAL A 407 -15.87 12.34 -16.27
C VAL A 407 -16.39 11.44 -17.40
N ARG A 408 -15.60 10.46 -17.86
CA ARG A 408 -16.02 9.49 -18.88
C ARG A 408 -17.29 8.72 -18.43
N GLU A 409 -17.36 8.35 -17.17
CA GLU A 409 -18.51 7.65 -16.56
C GLU A 409 -19.73 8.55 -16.33
N ALA A 410 -19.53 9.85 -16.10
CA ALA A 410 -20.61 10.81 -15.79
C ALA A 410 -21.23 11.50 -17.01
N LEU A 411 -20.60 11.42 -18.18
CA LEU A 411 -21.09 11.98 -19.44
C LEU A 411 -22.09 11.13 -20.28
N PRO A 412 -22.36 9.82 -20.05
CA PRO A 412 -23.41 9.10 -20.76
C PRO A 412 -24.81 9.62 -20.37
N GLY A 413 -25.60 10.10 -21.33
CA GLY A 413 -26.94 10.64 -21.06
C GLY A 413 -27.95 10.66 -22.23
N ALA A 414 -27.54 10.67 -23.50
CA ALA A 414 -28.43 10.49 -24.66
C ALA A 414 -27.58 10.43 -25.95
N GLY A 415 -27.53 9.29 -26.64
CA GLY A 415 -26.76 9.14 -27.89
C GLY A 415 -25.23 9.11 -27.71
N SER A 416 -24.51 9.09 -28.84
CA SER A 416 -23.05 8.90 -28.95
C SER A 416 -22.25 9.78 -27.99
N ALA A 417 -21.89 9.22 -26.83
CA ALA A 417 -21.12 9.92 -25.80
C ALA A 417 -19.72 10.28 -26.34
N PRO A 418 -19.24 11.51 -26.12
CA PRO A 418 -17.92 11.91 -26.59
C PRO A 418 -16.84 11.09 -25.88
N SER A 419 -15.82 10.63 -26.61
CA SER A 419 -14.68 9.95 -26.01
C SER A 419 -13.93 10.91 -25.08
N VAL A 420 -13.55 10.46 -23.89
CA VAL A 420 -12.74 11.25 -22.95
C VAL A 420 -11.36 10.63 -22.81
N HIS A 421 -10.33 11.36 -23.24
CA HIS A 421 -8.95 10.91 -23.28
C HIS A 421 -8.08 11.60 -22.23
N ASN A 422 -7.21 10.82 -21.59
CA ASN A 422 -6.25 11.32 -20.61
C ASN A 422 -4.91 11.60 -21.30
N ALA A 423 -4.53 12.86 -21.39
CA ALA A 423 -3.22 13.30 -21.87
C ALA A 423 -2.39 13.90 -20.72
N GLY A 424 -2.53 13.35 -19.50
CA GLY A 424 -1.75 13.70 -18.32
C GLY A 424 -0.38 13.04 -18.33
N VAL A 425 0.69 13.81 -18.12
CA VAL A 425 2.06 13.28 -18.06
C VAL A 425 2.76 13.79 -16.80
N GLY A 426 3.32 12.86 -16.02
CA GLY A 426 4.04 13.17 -14.79
C GLY A 426 5.16 14.20 -15.00
N SER A 427 5.35 15.08 -14.01
CA SER A 427 6.43 16.09 -13.96
C SER A 427 6.45 17.11 -15.11
N ASN A 428 5.50 17.08 -16.04
CA ASN A 428 5.47 17.99 -17.18
C ASN A 428 5.09 19.41 -16.75
N THR A 429 5.69 20.39 -17.43
CA THR A 429 5.38 21.81 -17.32
C THR A 429 4.68 22.30 -18.60
N THR A 430 4.26 23.56 -18.63
CA THR A 430 3.73 24.19 -19.85
C THR A 430 4.74 24.26 -21.00
N LYS A 431 6.05 24.17 -20.74
CA LYS A 431 7.06 24.00 -21.80
C LYS A 431 6.87 22.69 -22.54
N ASN A 432 6.77 21.59 -21.78
CA ASN A 432 6.51 20.26 -22.34
C ASN A 432 5.12 20.18 -22.97
N ALA A 433 4.15 20.90 -22.42
CA ALA A 433 2.83 21.02 -23.02
C ALA A 433 2.90 21.57 -24.44
N ARG A 434 3.74 22.60 -24.72
CA ARG A 434 3.91 23.13 -26.08
C ARG A 434 4.52 22.11 -27.03
N GLU A 435 5.53 21.38 -26.58
CA GLU A 435 6.20 20.34 -27.37
C GLU A 435 5.25 19.19 -27.76
N ARG A 436 4.29 18.86 -26.88
CA ARG A 436 3.43 17.69 -27.05
C ARG A 436 1.99 18.00 -27.47
N LEU A 437 1.58 19.27 -27.53
CA LEU A 437 0.19 19.66 -27.85
C LEU A 437 -0.30 19.02 -29.16
N VAL A 438 0.54 18.99 -30.20
CA VAL A 438 0.15 18.38 -31.48
C VAL A 438 -0.06 16.88 -31.33
N ARG A 439 0.92 16.19 -30.74
CA ARG A 439 0.95 14.71 -30.63
C ARG A 439 -0.15 14.19 -29.71
N ASP A 440 -0.30 14.79 -28.53
CA ASP A 440 -1.13 14.27 -27.44
C ASP A 440 -2.55 14.86 -27.44
N VAL A 441 -2.80 15.90 -28.24
CA VAL A 441 -4.09 16.60 -28.25
C VAL A 441 -4.62 16.78 -29.67
N LEU A 442 -3.96 17.58 -30.51
CA LEU A 442 -4.52 17.96 -31.82
C LEU A 442 -4.63 16.79 -32.79
N ALA A 443 -3.72 15.82 -32.72
CA ALA A 443 -3.77 14.59 -33.53
C ALA A 443 -5.09 13.80 -33.33
N HIS A 444 -5.75 14.01 -32.19
CA HIS A 444 -7.01 13.35 -31.84
C HIS A 444 -8.26 14.14 -32.25
N LYS A 445 -8.10 15.33 -32.86
CA LYS A 445 -9.19 16.21 -33.32
C LYS A 445 -10.30 16.40 -32.26
N PRO A 446 -9.97 16.81 -31.02
CA PRO A 446 -10.96 16.96 -29.96
C PRO A 446 -11.89 18.14 -30.23
N ARG A 447 -13.09 18.12 -29.65
CA ARG A 447 -13.98 19.27 -29.59
C ARG A 447 -13.69 20.17 -28.39
N VAL A 448 -13.25 19.57 -27.28
CA VAL A 448 -12.96 20.27 -26.02
C VAL A 448 -11.63 19.80 -25.45
N VAL A 449 -10.83 20.73 -24.95
CA VAL A 449 -9.58 20.43 -24.24
C VAL A 449 -9.58 21.11 -22.89
N VAL A 450 -9.48 20.31 -21.83
CA VAL A 450 -9.27 20.81 -20.46
C VAL A 450 -7.78 20.94 -20.23
N VAL A 451 -7.29 22.12 -19.88
CA VAL A 451 -5.87 22.41 -19.67
C VAL A 451 -5.61 22.62 -18.17
N GLN A 452 -4.78 21.76 -17.58
CA GLN A 452 -4.37 21.87 -16.18
C GLN A 452 -2.84 21.73 -16.03
N PHE A 453 -2.17 22.83 -15.76
CA PHE A 453 -0.74 22.90 -15.44
C PHE A 453 -0.53 23.95 -14.34
N GLY A 454 0.70 24.09 -13.85
CA GLY A 454 1.06 25.12 -12.87
C GLY A 454 1.82 24.58 -11.66
N LEU A 455 1.57 23.33 -11.24
CA LEU A 455 2.25 22.73 -10.09
C LEU A 455 3.74 22.58 -10.33
N ASN A 456 4.09 21.90 -11.43
CA ASN A 456 5.48 21.72 -11.82
C ASN A 456 6.11 23.03 -12.31
N ASP A 457 5.35 23.87 -13.00
CA ASP A 457 5.80 25.17 -13.49
C ASP A 457 6.28 26.07 -12.35
N ALA A 458 5.47 26.20 -11.30
CA ALA A 458 5.73 27.03 -10.14
C ALA A 458 6.86 26.50 -9.24
N ALA A 459 7.14 25.19 -9.28
CA ALA A 459 8.11 24.55 -8.40
C ALA A 459 9.54 25.14 -8.55
N VAL A 460 10.22 25.35 -7.43
CA VAL A 460 11.61 25.78 -7.30
C VAL A 460 12.37 24.61 -6.68
N ASP A 461 13.28 24.01 -7.44
CA ASP A 461 14.01 22.81 -7.02
C ASP A 461 15.16 23.12 -6.05
N VAL A 462 14.81 23.53 -4.83
CA VAL A 462 15.76 23.92 -3.76
C VAL A 462 16.58 22.75 -3.17
N TRP A 463 16.24 21.52 -3.54
CA TRP A 463 16.97 20.29 -3.18
C TRP A 463 18.13 19.97 -4.14
N LYS A 464 18.24 20.64 -5.29
CA LYS A 464 19.35 20.43 -6.22
C LYS A 464 20.65 21.02 -5.68
N GLU A 465 21.76 20.60 -6.27
CA GLU A 465 23.09 21.14 -6.01
C GLU A 465 23.69 21.73 -7.31
N PRO A 466 23.86 23.06 -7.42
CA PRO A 466 23.42 24.09 -6.46
C PRO A 466 21.87 24.22 -6.43
N PRO A 467 21.28 24.73 -5.32
CA PRO A 467 19.84 24.94 -5.22
C PRO A 467 19.30 25.88 -6.29
N ALA A 468 18.16 25.54 -6.88
CA ALA A 468 17.48 26.45 -7.81
C ALA A 468 16.95 27.69 -7.08
N THR A 469 17.05 28.85 -7.72
CA THR A 469 16.57 30.13 -7.18
C THR A 469 15.30 30.65 -7.85
N ALA A 470 14.83 29.97 -8.90
CA ALA A 470 13.67 30.35 -9.68
C ALA A 470 12.79 29.13 -10.02
N SER A 471 11.53 29.40 -10.34
CA SER A 471 10.56 28.39 -10.78
C SER A 471 11.02 27.70 -12.07
N ARG A 472 10.65 26.42 -12.25
CA ARG A 472 10.98 25.64 -13.46
C ARG A 472 10.52 26.35 -14.75
N VAL A 473 9.38 27.03 -14.70
CA VAL A 473 8.90 27.93 -15.75
C VAL A 473 8.54 29.27 -15.12
N PRO A 474 9.25 30.37 -15.41
CA PRO A 474 8.90 31.70 -14.89
C PRO A 474 7.46 32.10 -15.20
N LEU A 475 6.81 32.84 -14.30
CA LEU A 475 5.39 33.20 -14.41
C LEU A 475 5.02 33.86 -15.74
N ALA A 476 5.84 34.79 -16.24
CA ALA A 476 5.61 35.45 -17.52
C ALA A 476 5.67 34.46 -18.70
N GLU A 477 6.58 33.48 -18.65
CA GLU A 477 6.68 32.43 -19.65
C GLU A 477 5.51 31.45 -19.55
N TYR A 478 5.09 31.10 -18.34
CA TYR A 478 3.90 30.28 -18.08
C TYR A 478 2.64 30.91 -18.70
N GLU A 479 2.43 32.21 -18.50
CA GLU A 479 1.32 32.94 -19.11
C GLU A 479 1.38 32.96 -20.63
N GLN A 480 2.56 33.20 -21.20
CA GLN A 480 2.77 33.15 -22.65
C GLN A 480 2.48 31.75 -23.20
N ASN A 481 2.88 30.70 -22.49
CA ASN A 481 2.61 29.33 -22.89
C ASN A 481 1.11 29.03 -22.85
N LEU A 482 0.38 29.43 -21.81
CA LEU A 482 -1.07 29.26 -21.74
C LEU A 482 -1.80 30.03 -22.86
N ARG A 483 -1.41 31.28 -23.13
CA ARG A 483 -1.96 32.06 -24.26
C ARG A 483 -1.74 31.34 -25.58
N TRP A 484 -0.52 30.86 -25.81
CA TRP A 484 -0.18 30.12 -27.02
C TRP A 484 -1.00 28.83 -27.15
N ILE A 485 -1.14 28.05 -26.08
CA ILE A 485 -1.97 26.83 -26.07
C ILE A 485 -3.42 27.17 -26.42
N ILE A 486 -4.01 28.18 -25.78
CA ILE A 486 -5.40 28.61 -26.02
C ILE A 486 -5.59 29.08 -27.46
N ALA A 487 -4.66 29.89 -27.99
CA ALA A 487 -4.72 30.38 -29.37
C ALA A 487 -4.62 29.21 -30.37
N THR A 488 -3.66 28.32 -30.18
CA THR A 488 -3.45 27.15 -31.03
C THR A 488 -4.67 26.22 -31.04
N LEU A 489 -5.31 26.01 -29.88
CA LEU A 489 -6.56 25.23 -29.80
C LEU A 489 -7.69 25.90 -30.59
N ARG A 490 -7.88 27.21 -30.43
CA ARG A 490 -8.92 27.97 -31.13
C ARG A 490 -8.71 28.03 -32.63
N GLU A 491 -7.47 28.12 -33.10
CA GLU A 491 -7.12 28.04 -34.53
C GLU A 491 -7.54 26.71 -35.17
N GLN A 492 -7.70 25.66 -34.37
CA GLN A 492 -8.16 24.33 -34.79
C GLN A 492 -9.65 24.08 -34.46
N ASP A 493 -10.41 25.13 -34.15
CA ASP A 493 -11.83 25.07 -33.75
C ASP A 493 -12.09 24.19 -32.49
N VAL A 494 -11.08 24.11 -31.60
CA VAL A 494 -11.17 23.38 -30.35
C VAL A 494 -11.52 24.33 -29.20
N LYS A 495 -12.50 23.98 -28.37
CA LYS A 495 -12.92 24.77 -27.20
C LYS A 495 -12.00 24.51 -26.00
N PRO A 496 -11.20 25.49 -25.53
CA PRO A 496 -10.39 25.31 -24.33
C PRO A 496 -11.25 25.47 -23.06
N VAL A 497 -10.87 24.76 -22.00
CA VAL A 497 -11.33 24.97 -20.62
C VAL A 497 -10.08 25.03 -19.74
N LEU A 498 -9.94 26.08 -18.93
CA LEU A 498 -8.81 26.22 -18.00
C LEU A 498 -9.17 25.66 -16.63
N MET A 499 -8.19 25.05 -15.97
CA MET A 499 -8.32 24.56 -14.62
C MET A 499 -7.18 25.07 -13.75
N THR A 500 -7.50 25.61 -12.56
CA THR A 500 -6.45 25.89 -11.56
C THR A 500 -5.86 24.58 -11.02
N THR A 501 -4.71 24.66 -10.37
CA THR A 501 -4.14 23.49 -9.70
C THR A 501 -4.94 23.16 -8.43
N ASN A 502 -4.81 21.97 -7.87
CA ASN A 502 -5.14 21.80 -6.45
C ASN A 502 -4.13 22.54 -5.56
N PRO A 503 -4.49 22.89 -4.31
CA PRO A 503 -3.52 23.36 -3.33
C PRO A 503 -2.57 22.22 -2.94
N MET A 504 -1.42 22.58 -2.39
CA MET A 504 -0.46 21.63 -1.81
C MET A 504 -0.41 21.70 -0.29
N ARG A 505 0.05 20.63 0.34
CA ARG A 505 0.17 20.48 1.79
C ARG A 505 1.53 19.93 2.16
N TRP A 506 2.10 20.44 3.25
CA TRP A 506 3.37 19.95 3.75
C TRP A 506 3.22 18.52 4.29
N THR A 507 4.04 17.61 3.77
CA THR A 507 4.32 16.31 4.37
C THR A 507 5.78 16.28 4.85
N SER A 508 6.15 15.31 5.69
CA SER A 508 7.54 15.15 6.14
C SER A 508 8.51 15.08 4.95
N ARG A 509 8.17 14.28 3.94
CA ARG A 509 8.95 14.16 2.70
C ARG A 509 9.05 15.48 1.92
N LEU A 510 7.97 16.24 1.81
CA LEU A 510 8.00 17.54 1.12
C LEU A 510 8.80 18.57 1.92
N ARG A 511 8.76 18.54 3.25
CA ARG A 511 9.60 19.40 4.10
C ARG A 511 11.08 19.07 3.93
N ASP A 512 11.44 17.80 3.85
CA ASP A 512 12.84 17.40 3.64
C ASP A 512 13.41 17.91 2.30
N LEU A 513 12.60 17.84 1.24
CA LEU A 513 13.00 18.25 -0.10
C LEU A 513 12.87 19.76 -0.34
N TYR A 514 11.79 20.36 0.13
CA TYR A 514 11.38 21.71 -0.24
C TYR A 514 11.27 22.68 0.95
N GLY A 515 11.56 22.26 2.18
CA GLY A 515 11.49 23.09 3.40
C GLY A 515 12.62 24.12 3.51
N LYS A 516 13.07 24.68 2.38
CA LYS A 516 14.09 25.72 2.28
C LYS A 516 13.52 26.94 1.55
N PRO A 517 14.07 28.15 1.74
CA PRO A 517 13.66 29.33 0.97
C PRO A 517 13.66 29.06 -0.54
N PRO A 518 12.65 29.52 -1.31
CA PRO A 518 11.66 30.53 -0.95
C PRO A 518 10.41 30.00 -0.23
N TYR A 519 10.34 28.69 0.02
CA TYR A 519 9.20 28.08 0.69
C TYR A 519 9.21 28.33 2.19
N ARG A 520 8.01 28.36 2.77
CA ARG A 520 7.78 28.63 4.18
C ARG A 520 7.21 27.38 4.85
N PRO A 521 8.05 26.48 5.40
CA PRO A 521 7.58 25.23 5.98
C PRO A 521 6.64 25.43 7.17
N ASP A 522 6.71 26.56 7.86
CA ASP A 522 5.89 26.83 9.04
C ASP A 522 4.49 27.38 8.72
N GLU A 523 4.21 27.75 7.46
CA GLU A 523 2.89 28.25 7.06
C GLU A 523 1.90 27.09 6.81
N PRO A 524 0.64 27.22 7.27
CA PRO A 524 -0.38 26.17 7.14
C PRO A 524 -0.80 25.94 5.69
N ASP A 525 -0.64 26.94 4.83
CA ASP A 525 -0.99 26.86 3.41
C ASP A 525 -0.03 25.98 2.60
N GLY A 526 1.03 25.49 3.22
CA GLY A 526 1.82 24.41 2.65
C GLY A 526 2.91 24.87 1.68
N PHE A 527 3.28 23.95 0.80
CA PHE A 527 4.12 24.16 -0.38
C PHE A 527 3.43 25.06 -1.45
N ASP A 528 2.18 25.48 -1.20
CA ASP A 528 1.35 26.33 -2.07
C ASP A 528 1.82 27.80 -2.10
N ALA A 529 2.25 28.35 -0.96
CA ALA A 529 2.74 29.72 -0.83
C ALA A 529 4.28 29.77 -0.76
N PRO A 530 4.94 30.80 -1.33
CA PRO A 530 4.39 32.00 -1.97
C PRO A 530 4.19 31.88 -3.50
N VAL A 531 4.63 30.79 -4.13
CA VAL A 531 4.82 30.77 -5.58
C VAL A 531 3.57 30.33 -6.34
N LEU A 532 2.93 29.21 -5.96
CA LEU A 532 1.82 28.62 -6.73
C LEU A 532 0.58 29.53 -6.76
N ALA A 533 0.34 30.31 -5.71
CA ALA A 533 -0.72 31.30 -5.66
C ALA A 533 -0.69 32.28 -6.85
N SER A 534 0.50 32.71 -7.28
CA SER A 534 0.66 33.64 -8.41
C SER A 534 0.30 32.98 -9.76
N TYR A 535 0.56 31.68 -9.93
CA TYR A 535 0.22 30.92 -11.12
C TYR A 535 -1.29 30.67 -11.20
N ASN A 536 -1.92 30.32 -10.08
CA ASN A 536 -3.38 30.18 -10.01
C ASN A 536 -4.10 31.53 -10.26
N ALA A 537 -3.54 32.65 -9.75
CA ALA A 537 -4.03 33.98 -10.08
C ALA A 537 -3.90 34.31 -11.58
N ALA A 538 -2.79 33.92 -12.21
CA ALA A 538 -2.61 34.07 -13.65
C ALA A 538 -3.61 33.24 -14.46
N VAL A 539 -3.89 31.99 -14.07
CA VAL A 539 -4.93 31.15 -14.71
C VAL A 539 -6.30 31.83 -14.63
N ARG A 540 -6.70 32.31 -13.44
CA ARG A 540 -7.97 33.02 -13.24
C ARG A 540 -8.07 34.27 -14.12
N ARG A 541 -7.00 35.08 -14.17
CA ARG A 541 -6.93 36.29 -14.98
C ARG A 541 -7.03 35.97 -16.47
N LEU A 542 -6.26 34.99 -16.97
CA LEU A 542 -6.27 34.60 -18.37
C LEU A 542 -7.62 34.01 -18.80
N ALA A 543 -8.28 33.25 -17.92
CA ALA A 543 -9.62 32.73 -18.19
C ALA A 543 -10.63 33.88 -18.41
N ALA A 544 -10.61 34.90 -17.55
CA ALA A 544 -11.46 36.07 -17.69
C ALA A 544 -11.09 36.91 -18.92
N GLU A 545 -9.80 37.22 -19.11
CA GLU A 545 -9.29 38.06 -20.19
C GLU A 545 -9.57 37.45 -21.57
N LEU A 546 -9.37 36.14 -21.71
CA LEU A 546 -9.51 35.44 -22.99
C LEU A 546 -10.90 34.82 -23.18
N ALA A 547 -11.84 35.05 -22.25
CA ALA A 547 -13.18 34.44 -22.24
C ALA A 547 -13.13 32.91 -22.40
N VAL A 548 -12.34 32.25 -21.56
CA VAL A 548 -12.23 30.78 -21.50
C VAL A 548 -12.92 30.29 -20.22
N PRO A 549 -13.79 29.27 -20.28
CA PRO A 549 -14.39 28.69 -19.07
C PRO A 549 -13.32 28.26 -18.06
N LEU A 550 -13.57 28.53 -16.78
CA LEU A 550 -12.66 28.22 -15.68
C LEU A 550 -13.27 27.19 -14.73
N VAL A 551 -12.48 26.18 -14.39
CA VAL A 551 -12.73 25.25 -13.29
C VAL A 551 -11.76 25.57 -12.16
N ASP A 552 -12.23 26.20 -11.08
CA ASP A 552 -11.34 26.60 -9.98
C ASP A 552 -11.18 25.49 -8.92
N VAL A 553 -10.36 24.48 -9.25
CA VAL A 553 -10.02 23.36 -8.36
C VAL A 553 -9.37 23.85 -7.07
N HIS A 554 -8.48 24.84 -7.15
CA HIS A 554 -7.79 25.40 -5.99
C HIS A 554 -8.78 25.90 -4.94
N ALA A 555 -9.74 26.72 -5.37
CA ALA A 555 -10.78 27.26 -4.50
C ALA A 555 -11.68 26.16 -3.94
N ALA A 556 -12.09 25.18 -4.77
CA ALA A 556 -12.97 24.10 -4.35
C ALA A 556 -12.32 23.16 -3.31
N PHE A 557 -11.03 22.86 -3.45
CA PHE A 557 -10.28 22.08 -2.48
C PHE A 557 -10.14 22.85 -1.17
N THR A 558 -9.77 24.13 -1.26
CA THR A 558 -9.59 25.01 -0.09
C THR A 558 -10.88 25.18 0.71
N ALA A 559 -12.03 25.31 0.04
CA ALA A 559 -13.33 25.43 0.67
C ALA A 559 -13.78 24.17 1.44
N LYS A 560 -13.15 23.02 1.15
CA LYS A 560 -13.36 21.77 1.90
C LYS A 560 -12.24 21.60 2.92
N ASN A 561 -11.45 20.55 2.78
CA ASN A 561 -10.25 20.32 3.57
C ASN A 561 -9.25 19.58 2.66
N PRO A 562 -8.22 20.28 2.15
CA PRO A 562 -7.24 19.67 1.24
C PRO A 562 -6.50 18.46 1.83
N ASP A 563 -6.30 18.40 3.15
CA ASP A 563 -5.62 17.27 3.80
C ASP A 563 -6.38 15.95 3.60
N LYS A 564 -7.69 16.02 3.36
CA LYS A 564 -8.54 14.85 3.08
C LYS A 564 -8.68 14.54 1.59
N LEU A 565 -8.21 15.43 0.71
CA LEU A 565 -8.39 15.32 -0.74
C LEU A 565 -7.08 15.01 -1.48
N LEU A 566 -5.94 15.04 -0.77
CA LEU A 566 -4.63 14.74 -1.31
C LEU A 566 -4.13 13.38 -0.81
N LEU A 567 -3.29 12.74 -1.62
CA LEU A 567 -2.64 11.46 -1.33
C LEU A 567 -1.32 11.65 -0.58
N ASP A 568 -0.49 12.59 -1.07
CA ASP A 568 0.91 12.76 -0.65
C ASP A 568 1.26 14.24 -0.41
N GLY A 569 0.24 15.06 -0.20
CA GLY A 569 0.36 16.52 -0.07
C GLY A 569 0.46 17.26 -1.41
N MET A 570 0.51 16.56 -2.55
CA MET A 570 0.59 17.18 -3.89
C MET A 570 -0.49 16.67 -4.83
N HIS A 571 -0.74 15.36 -4.84
CA HIS A 571 -1.62 14.72 -5.82
C HIS A 571 -3.01 14.43 -5.24
N PRO A 572 -4.10 14.63 -5.99
CA PRO A 572 -5.43 14.25 -5.54
C PRO A 572 -5.54 12.75 -5.23
N ASN A 573 -6.25 12.42 -4.16
CA ASN A 573 -6.70 11.04 -3.90
C ASN A 573 -8.04 10.77 -4.61
N ASP A 574 -8.64 9.59 -4.40
CA ASP A 574 -9.92 9.25 -5.03
C ASP A 574 -11.05 10.26 -4.74
N ALA A 575 -11.11 10.82 -3.52
CA ALA A 575 -12.09 11.84 -3.17
C ALA A 575 -11.77 13.20 -3.83
N GLY A 576 -10.49 13.55 -3.93
CA GLY A 576 -10.04 14.74 -4.66
C GLY A 576 -10.38 14.67 -6.15
N HIS A 577 -10.10 13.53 -6.81
CA HIS A 577 -10.46 13.33 -8.21
C HIS A 577 -11.98 13.28 -8.44
N GLN A 578 -12.75 12.77 -7.48
CA GLN A 578 -14.22 12.83 -7.51
C GLN A 578 -14.71 14.28 -7.54
N LEU A 579 -14.19 15.13 -6.65
CA LEU A 579 -14.53 16.55 -6.62
C LEU A 579 -14.18 17.26 -7.93
N ILE A 580 -13.00 16.99 -8.49
CA ILE A 580 -12.59 17.59 -9.78
C ILE A 580 -13.57 17.20 -10.89
N ALA A 581 -13.99 15.93 -10.94
CA ALA A 581 -14.96 15.46 -11.93
C ALA A 581 -16.33 16.14 -11.78
N GLU A 582 -16.82 16.31 -10.54
CA GLU A 582 -18.08 17.01 -10.24
C GLU A 582 -18.08 18.47 -10.70
N LEU A 583 -16.94 19.15 -10.60
CA LEU A 583 -16.77 20.52 -11.10
C LEU A 583 -16.70 20.58 -12.63
N LEU A 584 -16.05 19.60 -13.26
CA LEU A 584 -15.84 19.55 -14.71
C LEU A 584 -17.12 19.20 -15.49
N VAL A 585 -17.89 18.22 -15.01
CA VAL A 585 -19.02 17.64 -15.78
C VAL A 585 -20.04 18.70 -16.25
N PRO A 586 -20.50 19.66 -15.41
CA PRO A 586 -21.44 20.70 -15.86
C PRO A 586 -20.86 21.58 -16.97
N ILE A 587 -19.60 22.01 -16.83
CA ILE A 587 -18.92 22.87 -17.81
C ILE A 587 -18.72 22.11 -19.13
N LEU A 588 -18.30 20.85 -19.07
CA LEU A 588 -18.13 20.02 -20.27
C LEU A 588 -19.46 19.79 -20.99
N ARG A 589 -20.55 19.54 -20.27
CA ARG A 589 -21.89 19.40 -20.87
C ARG A 589 -22.32 20.68 -21.58
N GLU A 590 -21.95 21.85 -21.07
CA GLU A 590 -22.21 23.13 -21.75
C GLU A 590 -21.35 23.30 -23.00
N GLN A 591 -20.06 22.99 -22.94
CA GLN A 591 -19.15 23.12 -24.08
C GLN A 591 -19.45 22.13 -25.22
N LEU A 592 -20.06 20.99 -24.89
CA LEU A 592 -20.50 19.95 -25.84
C LEU A 592 -21.88 20.20 -26.46
N ARG A 593 -22.62 21.21 -25.99
CA ARG A 593 -23.73 21.77 -26.76
C ARG A 593 -23.16 22.56 -27.92
#